data_AF-A0A7K2X4B5-F1
#
_entry.id   AF-A0A7K2X4B5-F1
#
_cell.length_a   1.000
_cell.length_b   1.000
_cell.length_c   1.000
_cell.angle_alpha   90.00
_cell.angle_beta   90.00
_cell.angle_gamma   90.00
#
_symmetry.space_group_name_H-M   'P 1'
#
loop_
_entity.id
_entity.type
_entity.pdbx_description
1 polymer ?
#
loop_
_entity_poly.entity_id
_entity_poly.type
_entity_poly.pdbx_seq_one_letter_code
_entity_poly.pdbx_strand_id
1 'polypeptide(L)' 'ALRPLLDRLDERDRHILALRFGEELTQAEIGRRIGLSQMQVSRLLTRILGDLRAALLEDGPAPDPAAG' A
#
# COMPACT_ATOMS: atom_id res chain seq x y z
N ALA A 1 -10.57 -9.57 4.05
CA ALA A 1 -10.28 -9.11 2.69
C ALA A 1 -8.82 -8.67 2.49
N LEU A 2 -8.26 -7.79 3.33
CA LEU A 2 -6.94 -7.20 3.07
C LEU A 2 -5.75 -8.18 3.12
N ARG A 3 -5.74 -9.16 4.03
CA ARG A 3 -4.59 -10.07 4.22
C ARG A 3 -4.20 -10.83 2.93
N PRO A 4 -5.12 -11.49 2.20
CA PRO A 4 -4.82 -12.07 0.89
C PRO A 4 -4.24 -11.08 -0.14
N LEU A 5 -4.66 -9.82 -0.11
CA LEU A 5 -4.15 -8.80 -1.03
C LEU A 5 -2.73 -8.37 -0.68
N LEU A 6 -2.41 -8.26 0.61
CA LEU A 6 -1.03 -8.05 1.06
C LEU A 6 -0.13 -9.23 0.68
N ASP A 7 -0.67 -10.45 0.66
CA ASP A 7 0.09 -11.65 0.29
C ASP A 7 0.45 -11.71 -1.20
N ARG A 8 -0.26 -10.95 -2.05
CA ARG A 8 0.02 -10.81 -3.49
C ARG A 8 1.03 -9.72 -3.81
N LEU A 9 1.37 -8.87 -2.84
CA LEU A 9 2.40 -7.84 -3.03
C LEU A 9 3.78 -8.50 -3.16
N ASP A 10 4.60 -7.90 -4.02
CA ASP A 10 6.02 -8.24 -4.08
C ASP A 10 6.73 -7.91 -2.75
N GLU A 11 7.93 -8.46 -2.58
CA GLU A 11 8.70 -8.32 -1.35
C GLU A 11 9.03 -6.86 -1.03
N ARG A 12 9.31 -6.05 -2.05
CA ARG A 12 9.69 -4.65 -1.88
C ARG A 12 8.51 -3.81 -1.40
N ASP A 13 7.34 -3.98 -2.00
CA ASP A 13 6.11 -3.28 -1.65
C ASP A 13 5.68 -3.65 -0.24
N ARG A 14 5.73 -4.95 0.11
CA ARG A 14 5.45 -5.44 1.47
C ARG A 14 6.43 -4.85 2.48
N HIS A 15 7.71 -4.79 2.15
CA HIS A 15 8.73 -4.18 3.02
C HIS A 15 8.48 -2.69 3.25
N ILE A 16 8.14 -1.93 2.20
CA ILE A 16 7.82 -0.50 2.31
C ILE A 16 6.58 -0.27 3.20
N LEU A 17 5.55 -1.10 3.07
CA LEU A 17 4.37 -1.02 3.94
C LEU A 17 4.70 -1.37 5.39
N ALA A 18 5.53 -2.39 5.62
CA ALA A 18 5.97 -2.76 6.97
C ALA A 18 6.74 -1.61 7.64
N LEU A 19 7.65 -0.97 6.93
CA LEU A 19 8.37 0.20 7.44
C LEU A 19 7.42 1.36 7.74
N ARG A 20 6.41 1.61 6.88
CA ARG A 20 5.50 2.75 7.05
C ARG A 20 4.45 2.55 8.14
N PHE A 21 3.83 1.38 8.18
CA PHE A 21 2.64 1.11 9.01
C PHE A 21 2.89 0.13 10.15
N GLY A 22 3.98 -0.65 10.09
CA GLY A 22 4.42 -1.50 11.20
C GLY A 22 5.45 -0.78 12.08
N GLU A 23 6.44 -0.13 11.47
CA GLU A 23 7.51 0.60 12.17
C GLU A 23 7.26 2.12 12.25
N GLU A 24 6.15 2.60 11.68
CA GLU A 24 5.71 4.01 11.70
C GLU A 24 6.71 5.03 11.10
N LEU A 25 7.70 4.57 10.33
CA LEU A 25 8.72 5.44 9.74
C LEU A 25 8.12 6.45 8.75
N THR A 26 8.66 7.66 8.74
CA THR A 26 8.35 8.67 7.72
C THR A 26 8.91 8.27 6.36
N GLN A 27 8.35 8.82 5.27
CA GLN A 27 8.83 8.54 3.91
C GLN A 27 10.32 8.89 3.73
N ALA A 28 10.82 9.90 4.43
CA ALA A 28 12.22 10.27 4.42
C ALA A 28 13.10 9.25 5.15
N GLU A 29 12.65 8.71 6.28
CA GLU A 29 13.35 7.64 7.02
C GLU A 29 13.38 6.34 6.23
N ILE A 30 12.26 5.96 5.62
CA ILE A 30 12.18 4.80 4.72
C ILE A 30 13.18 4.99 3.58
N GLY A 31 13.18 6.15 2.93
CA GLY A 31 14.09 6.45 1.83
C GLY A 31 15.56 6.29 2.23
N ARG A 32 15.96 6.84 3.36
CA ARG A 32 17.32 6.65 3.90
C ARG A 32 17.64 5.18 4.14
N ARG A 33 16.69 4.40 4.66
CA ARG A 33 16.89 2.99 4.99
C ARG A 33 17.06 2.09 3.76
N ILE A 34 16.38 2.38 2.65
CA ILE A 34 16.38 1.53 1.44
C ILE A 34 17.09 2.17 0.24
N GLY A 35 17.84 3.26 0.45
CA GLY A 35 18.64 3.90 -0.60
C GLY A 35 17.83 4.65 -1.65
N LEU A 36 16.69 5.24 -1.26
CA LEU A 36 15.80 6.02 -2.15
C LEU A 36 15.57 7.43 -1.61
N SER A 37 15.21 8.35 -2.49
CA SER A 37 14.70 9.65 -2.07
C SER A 37 13.31 9.51 -1.45
N GLN A 38 12.96 10.44 -0.54
CA GLN A 38 11.61 10.55 0.02
C GLN A 38 10.54 10.61 -1.08
N MET A 39 10.83 11.29 -2.20
CA MET A 39 9.90 11.42 -3.32
C MET A 39 9.67 10.10 -4.05
N GLN A 40 10.72 9.28 -4.24
CA GLN A 40 10.57 7.94 -4.78
C GLN A 40 9.72 7.06 -3.85
N VAL A 41 9.94 7.14 -2.53
CA VAL A 41 9.13 6.40 -1.55
C VAL A 41 7.67 6.86 -1.57
N SER A 42 7.42 8.17 -1.67
CA SER A 42 6.06 8.72 -1.79
C SER A 42 5.32 8.13 -2.99
N ARG A 43 5.96 8.12 -4.17
CA ARG A 43 5.38 7.54 -5.39
C ARG A 43 5.08 6.04 -5.23
N LEU A 44 5.98 5.29 -4.60
CA LEU A 44 5.77 3.87 -4.35
C LEU A 44 4.59 3.64 -3.40
N LEU A 45 4.52 4.35 -2.28
CA LEU A 45 3.40 4.23 -1.34
C LEU A 45 2.07 4.59 -2.00
N THR A 46 2.01 5.67 -2.78
CA THR A 46 0.80 6.06 -3.50
C THR A 46 0.35 4.97 -4.48
N ARG A 47 1.27 4.39 -5.25
CA ARG A 47 0.97 3.28 -6.16
C ARG A 47 0.43 2.06 -5.38
N ILE A 48 1.17 1.58 -4.39
CA ILE A 48 0.83 0.39 -3.60
C ILE A 48 -0.55 0.54 -2.95
N LEU A 49 -0.82 1.69 -2.32
CA LEU A 49 -2.10 1.95 -1.68
C LEU A 49 -3.25 2.09 -2.69
N GLY A 50 -2.97 2.66 -3.87
CA GLY A 50 -3.92 2.72 -4.98
C GLY A 50 -4.31 1.33 -5.48
N ASP A 51 -3.32 0.47 -5.72
CA ASP A 51 -3.50 -0.91 -6.19
C ASP A 51 -4.29 -1.73 -5.15
N LEU A 52 -3.92 -1.64 -3.86
CA LEU A 52 -4.64 -2.31 -2.78
C LEU A 52 -6.09 -1.83 -2.67
N ARG A 53 -6.34 -0.52 -2.82
CA ARG A 53 -7.69 0.05 -2.79
C ARG A 53 -8.53 -0.45 -3.97
N ALA A 54 -7.97 -0.45 -5.18
CA ALA A 54 -8.66 -0.95 -6.36
C ALA A 54 -9.05 -2.43 -6.18
N ALA A 55 -8.10 -3.26 -5.77
CA ALA A 55 -8.36 -4.67 -5.52
C ALA A 55 -9.40 -4.90 -4.41
N LEU A 56 -9.40 -4.09 -3.35
CA LEU A 56 -10.43 -4.17 -2.31
C LEU A 56 -11.84 -3.86 -2.81
N LEU A 57 -11.96 -2.96 -3.78
CA LEU A 57 -13.23 -2.57 -4.38
C LEU A 57 -13.71 -3.59 -5.41
N GLU A 58 -12.78 -4.25 -6.11
CA GLU A 58 -13.08 -5.36 -7.03
C GLU A 58 -13.45 -6.65 -6.28
N ASP A 59 -12.79 -6.94 -5.15
CA ASP A 59 -13.08 -8.08 -4.26
C ASP A 59 -14.19 -7.79 -3.23
N GLY A 60 -14.78 -6.58 -3.25
CA GLY A 60 -15.86 -6.18 -2.34
C GLY A 60 -17.23 -6.70 -2.80
N PRO A 61 -18.21 -6.91 -1.89
CA PRO A 61 -19.58 -7.18 -2.32
C PRO A 61 -20.05 -6.02 -3.20
N ALA A 62 -20.74 -6.34 -4.29
CA ALA A 62 -21.26 -5.36 -5.25
C ALA A 62 -21.92 -4.17 -4.54
N PRO A 63 -21.77 -2.93 -5.05
CA PRO A 63 -22.36 -1.77 -4.42
C PRO A 63 -23.86 -1.97 -4.22
N ASP A 64 -24.35 -1.64 -3.01
CA ASP A 64 -25.76 -1.73 -2.66
C ASP A 64 -26.58 -0.88 -3.63
N PRO A 65 -27.47 -1.48 -4.45
CA PRO A 65 -28.28 -0.74 -5.43
C PRO A 65 -29.28 0.23 -4.77
N ALA A 66 -29.45 0.20 -3.45
CA ALA A 66 -30.35 1.08 -2.72
C ALA A 66 -29.75 2.45 -2.33
N ALA A 67 -28.47 2.70 -2.61
CA ALA A 67 -27.85 4.02 -2.44
C ALA A 67 -27.99 4.87 -3.72
N GLY A 68 -29.23 5.20 -4.09
CA GLY A 68 -29.60 6.06 -5.23
C GLY A 68 -30.80 6.93 -4.91
#